data_AF-A0A3B0RN92-F1
#
_entry.id   AF-A0A3B0RN92-F1
#
_cell.length_a   1.000
_cell.length_b   1.000
_cell.length_c   1.000
_cell.angle_alpha   90.00
_cell.angle_beta   90.00
_cell.angle_gamma   90.00
#
_symmetry.space_group_name_H-M   'P 1'
#
loop_
_entity.id
_entity.type
_entity.pdbx_description
1 polymer ?
#
loop_
_entity_poly.entity_id
_entity_poly.type
_entity_poly.pdbx_seq_one_letter_code
_entity_poly.pdbx_strand_id
1 'polypeptide(L)'
;EGITYDIGLTAIVTPQLQVSGNFSRSPQTSLNNDASYTVDTNYGVNATYAVNDRIKLSAGYRLADRNYVNNFGAAVLPVTLLRDEKLHIVSGSISYSRSQRLSLVLDGGYEKRNANGTFFDYSNVLSPLAFAPVFEFYFRKIFMILTVSHFSKIGAFFAGLMLLGASAAWAQTEVLPAPPVNSPINPVTAPASESEQTPEDPTLEEYILGPGDWVAVNVLVNGSPVASGLDRAKIDIDGTVTVSLLEDVQAGGKTLSQLQSDIRKGLMDAQLFVDPVVIVNVASYASRYVTVLGAVATPSRVVLDRPKRVSDILAQVGGVRANGAEFLTLRRKSGGTEELNIRDIAIGDEGADPFVKPGDKLFVGEAKKFYVEGQVGAPGTKLLRGNMTLRKALASSGGITSLGSRKRVKIYRDGEELTGVNLSTKIRDEDVIFVGERFF
;
A
#
# COMPACT_ATOMS: atom_id res chain seq x y z
N GLU A 1 0.92 21.09 8.67
CA GLU A 1 0.62 22.28 7.84
C GLU A 1 0.38 21.94 6.36
N GLY A 2 -0.29 20.81 6.05
CA GLY A 2 -0.50 20.40 4.67
C GLY A 2 -1.94 20.63 4.24
N ILE A 3 -2.23 21.72 3.52
CA ILE A 3 -3.56 21.92 2.94
C ILE A 3 -3.58 21.28 1.55
N THR A 4 -4.53 20.39 1.34
CA THR A 4 -4.85 19.81 0.03
C THR A 4 -5.84 20.70 -0.69
N TYR A 5 -5.56 21.00 -1.96
CA TYR A 5 -6.48 21.72 -2.83
C TYR A 5 -6.71 20.90 -4.10
N ASP A 6 -7.95 20.87 -4.54
CA ASP A 6 -8.37 20.33 -5.82
C ASP A 6 -9.29 21.36 -6.48
N ILE A 7 -8.91 21.80 -7.67
CA ILE A 7 -9.61 22.82 -8.43
C ILE A 7 -9.83 22.25 -9.82
N GLY A 8 -11.09 21.96 -10.13
CA GLY A 8 -11.54 21.60 -11.47
C GLY A 8 -12.30 22.76 -12.10
N LEU A 9 -11.96 23.09 -13.34
CA LEU A 9 -12.72 24.01 -14.17
C LEU A 9 -13.13 23.28 -15.45
N THR A 10 -14.40 23.37 -15.82
CA THR A 10 -14.89 22.88 -17.10
C THR A 10 -15.55 24.03 -17.85
N ALA A 11 -15.06 24.31 -19.04
CA ALA A 11 -15.60 25.31 -19.94
C ALA A 11 -16.22 24.62 -21.17
N ILE A 12 -17.48 24.97 -21.47
CA ILE A 12 -18.09 24.67 -22.76
C ILE A 12 -17.71 25.81 -23.69
N VAL A 13 -16.68 25.61 -24.50
CA VAL A 13 -16.11 26.65 -25.39
C VAL A 13 -17.03 26.85 -26.59
N THR A 14 -17.58 25.76 -27.12
CA THR A 14 -18.65 25.77 -28.13
C THR A 14 -19.61 24.61 -27.84
N PRO A 15 -20.78 24.51 -28.49
CA PRO A 15 -21.66 23.35 -28.33
C PRO A 15 -21.00 22.00 -28.64
N GLN A 16 -19.91 22.01 -29.41
CA GLN A 16 -19.15 20.83 -29.80
C GLN A 16 -17.84 20.67 -29.04
N LEU A 17 -17.29 21.72 -28.42
CA LEU A 17 -15.99 21.68 -27.74
C LEU A 17 -16.14 21.95 -26.24
N GLN A 18 -15.77 20.97 -25.44
CA GLN A 18 -15.61 21.09 -24.00
C GLN A 18 -14.14 20.99 -23.64
N VAL A 19 -13.67 21.88 -22.77
CA VAL A 19 -12.32 21.84 -22.22
C VAL A 19 -12.43 21.81 -20.70
N SER A 20 -11.75 20.87 -20.07
CA SER A 20 -11.58 20.84 -18.64
C SER A 20 -10.12 20.99 -18.26
N GLY A 21 -9.88 21.74 -17.19
CA GLY A 21 -8.59 21.85 -16.53
C GLY A 21 -8.75 21.41 -15.08
N ASN A 22 -7.77 20.68 -14.57
CA ASN A 22 -7.69 20.37 -13.16
C ASN A 22 -6.30 20.72 -12.62
N PHE A 23 -6.31 21.30 -11.43
CA PHE A 23 -5.12 21.53 -10.63
C PHE A 23 -5.35 20.90 -9.27
N SER A 24 -4.44 20.04 -8.83
CA SER A 24 -4.46 19.58 -7.46
C SER A 24 -3.08 19.66 -6.84
N ARG A 25 -3.05 19.94 -5.54
CA ARG A 25 -1.85 19.87 -4.73
C ARG A 25 -2.21 19.15 -3.46
N SER A 26 -1.54 18.03 -3.20
CA SER A 26 -1.75 17.25 -1.99
C SER A 26 -0.42 16.86 -1.36
N PRO A 27 -0.16 17.32 -0.14
CA PRO A 27 0.82 16.68 0.72
C PRO A 27 0.36 15.26 1.04
N GLN A 28 1.26 14.29 0.95
CA GLN A 28 1.02 12.88 1.24
C GLN A 28 2.18 12.38 2.11
N THR A 29 1.88 11.55 3.11
CA THR A 29 2.94 10.84 3.84
C THR A 29 3.71 9.97 2.86
N SER A 30 5.04 10.06 2.87
CA SER A 30 5.86 9.19 2.02
C SER A 30 5.74 7.76 2.55
N LEU A 31 5.33 6.81 1.71
CA LEU A 31 5.29 5.38 2.06
C LEU A 31 6.68 4.73 1.99
N ASN A 32 7.66 5.44 1.43
CA ASN A 32 9.05 5.00 1.28
C ASN A 32 9.96 5.80 2.23
N ASN A 33 11.09 5.21 2.62
CA ASN A 33 12.10 5.80 3.52
C ASN A 33 12.88 6.99 2.92
N ASP A 34 12.48 7.46 1.74
CA ASP A 34 13.21 8.43 0.92
C ASP A 34 12.80 9.89 1.23
N ALA A 35 11.72 10.12 1.99
CA ALA A 35 11.26 11.45 2.40
C ALA A 35 10.36 11.38 3.63
N SER A 36 10.23 12.49 4.38
CA SER A 36 9.21 12.58 5.43
C SER A 36 7.80 12.61 4.86
N TYR A 37 7.61 13.34 3.76
CA TYR A 37 6.36 13.46 3.03
C TYR A 37 6.62 13.89 1.59
N THR A 38 5.72 13.56 0.68
CA THR A 38 5.72 14.09 -0.68
C THR A 38 4.68 15.19 -0.82
N VAL A 39 4.92 16.14 -1.71
CA VAL A 39 3.92 17.09 -2.16
C VAL A 39 3.67 16.80 -3.63
N ASP A 40 2.53 16.18 -3.89
CA ASP A 40 2.09 15.82 -5.24
C ASP A 40 1.29 16.98 -5.81
N THR A 41 1.81 17.59 -6.88
CA THR A 41 1.14 18.67 -7.61
C THR A 41 0.80 18.18 -9.00
N ASN A 42 -0.49 18.13 -9.33
CA ASN A 42 -0.99 17.65 -10.60
C ASN A 42 -1.62 18.78 -11.40
N TYR A 43 -1.25 18.84 -12.67
CA TYR A 43 -1.85 19.72 -13.67
C TYR A 43 -2.43 18.82 -14.73
N GLY A 44 -3.71 18.99 -15.06
CA GLY A 44 -4.35 18.27 -16.14
C GLY A 44 -5.15 19.22 -17.00
N VAL A 45 -5.12 18.99 -18.30
CA VAL A 45 -6.01 19.63 -19.27
C VAL A 45 -6.55 18.54 -20.19
N ASN A 46 -7.85 18.54 -20.41
CA ASN A 46 -8.51 17.68 -21.38
C ASN A 46 -9.40 18.52 -22.28
N ALA A 47 -9.38 18.23 -23.57
CA ALA A 47 -10.31 18.78 -24.54
C ALA A 47 -11.09 17.62 -25.16
N THR A 48 -12.40 17.75 -25.22
CA THR A 48 -13.29 16.82 -25.91
C THR A 48 -14.09 17.55 -26.97
N TYR A 49 -13.96 17.11 -28.22
CA TYR A 49 -14.65 17.65 -29.38
C TYR A 49 -15.66 16.63 -29.94
N ALA A 50 -16.94 17.00 -29.92
CA ALA A 50 -18.00 16.24 -30.56
C ALA A 50 -18.03 16.56 -32.06
N VAL A 51 -17.48 15.64 -32.86
CA VAL A 51 -17.52 15.73 -34.33
C VAL A 51 -18.98 15.66 -34.81
N ASN A 52 -19.78 14.84 -34.15
CA ASN A 52 -21.24 14.75 -34.29
C ASN A 52 -21.83 14.00 -33.07
N ASP A 53 -23.13 13.70 -33.10
CA ASP A 53 -23.84 12.99 -32.02
C ASP A 53 -23.29 11.59 -31.71
N ARG A 54 -22.50 11.01 -32.61
CA ARG A 54 -21.96 9.65 -32.49
C ARG A 54 -20.45 9.62 -32.28
N ILE A 55 -19.70 10.61 -32.74
CA ILE A 55 -18.23 10.61 -32.72
C ILE A 55 -17.71 11.73 -31.83
N LYS A 56 -16.86 11.36 -30.87
CA LYS A 56 -16.12 12.30 -30.03
C LYS A 56 -14.63 12.03 -30.13
N LEU A 57 -13.85 13.10 -30.17
CA LEU A 57 -12.40 13.08 -30.09
C LEU A 57 -12.00 13.71 -28.76
N SER A 58 -11.09 13.09 -28.04
CA SER A 58 -10.53 13.67 -26.82
C SER A 58 -9.02 13.73 -26.92
N ALA A 59 -8.44 14.79 -26.35
CA ALA A 59 -7.00 14.93 -26.17
C ALA A 59 -6.75 15.43 -24.75
N GLY A 60 -5.75 14.86 -24.10
CA GLY A 60 -5.42 15.16 -22.71
C GLY A 60 -3.92 15.32 -22.52
N TYR A 61 -3.55 16.19 -21.59
CA TYR A 61 -2.21 16.29 -21.07
C TYR A 61 -2.27 16.33 -19.55
N ARG A 62 -1.38 15.58 -18.90
CA ARG A 62 -1.21 15.56 -17.45
C ARG A 62 0.27 15.70 -17.12
N LEU A 63 0.56 16.60 -16.19
CA LEU A 63 1.84 16.70 -15.50
C LEU A 63 1.60 16.37 -14.03
N ALA A 64 2.27 15.34 -13.53
CA ALA A 64 2.41 15.13 -12.09
C ALA A 64 3.83 15.52 -11.69
N ASP A 65 3.93 16.52 -10.82
CA ASP A 65 5.16 17.00 -10.22
C ASP A 65 5.17 16.61 -8.75
N ARG A 66 6.09 15.73 -8.36
CA ARG A 66 6.17 15.18 -7.02
C ARG A 66 7.47 15.62 -6.38
N ASN A 67 7.33 16.42 -5.34
CA ASN A 67 8.45 16.95 -4.56
C ASN A 67 8.59 16.15 -3.26
N TYR A 68 9.77 15.62 -3.01
CA TYR A 68 10.09 14.84 -1.83
C TYR A 68 10.69 15.77 -0.76
N VAL A 69 9.93 16.07 0.29
CA VAL A 69 10.30 17.07 1.30
C VAL A 69 10.91 16.41 2.53
N ASN A 70 11.93 17.06 3.10
CA ASN A 70 12.78 16.49 4.14
C ASN A 70 13.31 15.13 3.71
N ASN A 71 13.93 15.12 2.53
CA ASN A 71 14.63 13.99 2.01
C ASN A 71 15.84 13.75 2.92
N PHE A 72 15.69 12.82 3.86
CA PHE A 72 16.79 12.40 4.70
C PHE A 72 17.70 11.55 3.82
N GLY A 73 18.63 12.19 3.13
CA GLY A 73 19.81 11.48 2.70
C GLY A 73 20.38 10.81 3.94
N ALA A 74 20.37 9.46 3.98
CA ALA A 74 21.21 8.76 4.93
C ALA A 74 22.60 9.41 4.80
N ALA A 75 23.10 10.01 5.88
CA ALA A 75 24.25 10.91 5.89
C ALA A 75 25.58 10.25 5.49
N VAL A 76 25.53 9.10 4.81
CA VAL A 76 26.61 8.13 4.66
C VAL A 76 26.72 7.56 3.23
N LEU A 77 25.88 7.92 2.25
CA LEU A 77 26.06 7.49 0.84
C LEU A 77 25.69 8.59 -0.18
N PRO A 78 26.33 8.64 -1.37
CA PRO A 78 25.85 9.42 -2.50
C PRO A 78 24.71 8.65 -3.19
N VAL A 79 23.60 8.46 -2.49
CA VAL A 79 22.35 8.08 -3.17
C VAL A 79 21.88 9.34 -3.88
N THR A 80 21.70 9.28 -5.21
CA THR A 80 20.99 10.35 -5.92
C THR A 80 19.56 10.37 -5.38
N LEU A 81 19.33 11.23 -4.40
CA LEU A 81 18.06 11.35 -3.72
C LEU A 81 17.00 11.75 -4.74
N LEU A 82 15.90 10.99 -4.78
CA LEU A 82 14.69 11.37 -5.52
C LEU A 82 14.15 12.64 -4.87
N ARG A 83 14.58 13.80 -5.37
CA ARG A 83 14.14 15.11 -4.87
C ARG A 83 12.89 15.56 -5.59
N ASP A 84 12.88 15.42 -6.92
CA ASP A 84 11.82 15.86 -7.79
C ASP A 84 11.55 14.79 -8.85
N GLU A 85 10.28 14.43 -9.02
CA GLU A 85 9.80 13.55 -10.07
C GLU A 85 8.77 14.28 -10.92
N LYS A 86 8.98 14.28 -12.23
CA LYS A 86 8.03 14.80 -13.22
C LYS A 86 7.57 13.70 -14.15
N LEU A 87 6.28 13.40 -14.08
CA LEU A 87 5.58 12.47 -14.96
C LEU A 87 4.71 13.24 -15.95
N HIS A 88 5.06 13.16 -17.23
CA HIS A 88 4.31 13.74 -18.33
C HIS A 88 3.49 12.64 -19.01
N ILE A 89 2.19 12.84 -19.14
CA ILE A 89 1.29 11.94 -19.86
C ILE A 89 0.55 12.75 -20.92
N VAL A 90 0.66 12.35 -22.17
CA VAL A 90 -0.18 12.84 -23.27
C VAL A 90 -1.11 11.70 -23.66
N SER A 91 -2.40 11.95 -23.76
CA SER A 91 -3.38 10.95 -24.16
C SER A 91 -4.33 11.50 -25.22
N GLY A 92 -4.90 10.60 -26.00
CA GLY A 92 -5.95 10.91 -26.95
C GLY A 92 -6.89 9.73 -27.11
N SER A 93 -8.14 10.02 -27.45
CA SER A 93 -9.12 8.96 -27.74
C SER A 93 -10.11 9.36 -28.81
N ILE A 94 -10.67 8.34 -29.45
CA ILE A 94 -11.75 8.43 -30.41
C ILE A 94 -12.87 7.54 -29.88
N SER A 95 -14.01 8.14 -29.62
CA SER A 95 -15.21 7.42 -29.16
C SER A 95 -16.26 7.43 -30.25
N TYR A 96 -16.83 6.27 -30.56
CA TYR A 96 -17.95 6.10 -31.46
C TYR A 96 -19.13 5.40 -30.77
N SER A 97 -20.27 6.07 -30.69
CA SER A 97 -21.51 5.54 -30.11
C SER A 97 -22.52 5.28 -31.22
N ARG A 98 -22.80 3.99 -31.50
CA ARG A 98 -23.87 3.60 -32.44
C ARG A 98 -25.26 3.74 -31.82
N SER A 99 -25.36 3.52 -30.51
CA SER A 99 -26.59 3.65 -29.72
C SER A 99 -26.24 3.93 -28.25
N GLN A 100 -27.24 4.20 -27.41
CA GLN A 100 -27.05 4.29 -25.95
C GLN A 100 -26.54 2.99 -25.30
N ARG A 101 -26.50 1.87 -26.03
CA ARG A 101 -26.09 0.55 -25.52
C ARG A 101 -24.79 0.01 -26.11
N LEU A 102 -24.24 0.68 -27.12
CA LEU A 102 -23.05 0.23 -27.84
C LEU A 102 -22.16 1.43 -28.18
N SER A 103 -21.02 1.49 -27.51
CA SER A 103 -19.94 2.42 -27.76
C SER A 103 -18.62 1.69 -27.97
N LEU A 104 -17.83 2.19 -28.89
CA LEU A 104 -16.44 1.80 -29.10
C LEU A 104 -15.56 2.99 -28.72
N VAL A 105 -14.53 2.75 -27.91
CA VAL A 105 -13.52 3.76 -27.59
C VAL A 105 -12.16 3.20 -28.00
N LEU A 106 -11.42 3.99 -28.76
CA LEU A 106 -10.02 3.75 -29.07
C LEU A 106 -9.20 4.85 -28.42
N ASP A 107 -8.36 4.50 -27.45
CA ASP A 107 -7.47 5.43 -26.77
C ASP A 107 -5.99 5.08 -27.03
N GLY A 108 -5.12 6.06 -26.80
CA GLY A 108 -3.68 5.91 -26.89
C GLY A 108 -2.97 7.09 -26.25
N GLY A 109 -1.68 6.94 -25.99
CA GLY A 109 -0.93 8.00 -25.37
C GLY A 109 0.57 7.75 -25.27
N TYR A 110 1.25 8.70 -24.64
CA TYR A 110 2.67 8.68 -24.42
C TYR A 110 2.95 9.12 -22.98
N GLU A 111 3.83 8.41 -22.33
CA GLU A 111 4.26 8.71 -20.96
C GLU A 111 5.78 8.89 -20.91
N LYS A 112 6.22 9.95 -20.26
CA LYS A 112 7.63 10.21 -19.97
C LYS A 112 7.81 10.56 -18.50
N ARG A 113 8.64 9.78 -17.82
CA ARG A 113 9.01 9.99 -16.42
C ARG A 113 10.46 10.48 -16.35
N ASN A 114 10.65 11.62 -15.70
CA ASN A 114 11.98 12.14 -15.35
C ASN A 114 12.07 12.28 -13.84
N ALA A 115 13.01 11.59 -13.23
CA ALA A 115 13.23 11.45 -11.81
C ALA A 115 14.74 11.60 -11.54
N ASN A 116 15.25 12.83 -11.71
CA ASN A 116 16.62 13.27 -11.42
C ASN A 116 17.75 12.26 -11.70
N GLY A 117 17.69 11.52 -12.83
CA GLY A 117 18.75 10.61 -13.28
C GLY A 117 18.80 9.27 -12.54
N THR A 118 17.71 8.83 -11.92
CA THR A 118 17.62 7.55 -11.23
C THR A 118 17.29 6.40 -12.19
N PHE A 119 17.47 5.15 -11.74
CA PHE A 119 17.08 3.93 -12.46
C PHE A 119 15.60 3.86 -12.90
N PHE A 120 14.79 4.85 -12.53
CA PHE A 120 13.36 4.94 -12.79
C PHE A 120 12.98 5.91 -13.92
N ASP A 121 13.96 6.55 -14.58
CA ASP A 121 13.74 7.35 -15.79
C ASP A 121 13.33 6.43 -16.95
N TYR A 122 12.18 6.71 -17.58
CA TYR A 122 11.76 6.00 -18.77
C TYR A 122 10.88 6.86 -19.68
N SER A 123 10.82 6.46 -20.95
CA SER A 123 9.85 6.94 -21.92
C SER A 123 9.15 5.77 -22.56
N ASN A 124 7.83 5.70 -22.42
CA ASN A 124 7.02 4.61 -22.95
C ASN A 124 5.90 5.17 -23.84
N VAL A 125 5.73 4.56 -25.01
CA VAL A 125 4.49 4.71 -25.78
C VAL A 125 3.45 3.82 -25.10
N LEU A 126 2.32 4.39 -24.71
CA LEU A 126 1.19 3.59 -24.22
C LEU A 126 0.63 2.85 -25.45
N SER A 127 1.12 1.62 -25.66
CA SER A 127 0.82 0.86 -26.86
C SER A 127 -0.67 0.48 -26.92
N PRO A 128 -1.30 0.46 -28.11
CA PRO A 128 -2.67 -0.05 -28.26
C PRO A 128 -2.80 -1.55 -27.96
N LEU A 129 -1.69 -2.28 -27.79
CA LEU A 129 -1.67 -3.74 -27.56
C LEU A 129 -1.55 -4.13 -26.06
N ALA A 130 -1.28 -3.18 -25.16
CA ALA A 130 -1.29 -3.41 -23.72
C ALA A 130 -2.67 -3.22 -23.08
N PHE A 131 -3.64 -2.70 -23.85
CA PHE A 131 -5.03 -2.53 -23.45
C PHE A 131 -5.87 -3.58 -24.16
N ALA A 132 -6.54 -4.43 -23.39
CA ALA A 132 -7.60 -5.22 -23.96
C ALA A 132 -8.71 -4.26 -24.42
N PRO A 133 -9.21 -4.35 -25.66
CA PRO A 133 -10.33 -3.54 -26.10
C PRO A 133 -11.51 -3.78 -25.15
N VAL A 134 -11.93 -2.74 -24.42
CA VAL A 134 -13.09 -2.84 -23.55
C VAL A 134 -14.33 -2.65 -24.43
N PHE A 135 -14.97 -3.77 -24.79
CA PHE A 135 -16.30 -3.74 -25.36
C PHE A 135 -17.33 -3.60 -24.24
N GLU A 136 -17.85 -2.40 -24.02
CA GLU A 136 -18.94 -2.19 -23.07
C GLU A 136 -20.29 -2.55 -23.71
N PHE A 137 -20.88 -3.65 -23.26
CA PHE A 137 -22.23 -4.07 -23.62
C PHE A 137 -23.19 -3.82 -22.46
N TYR A 138 -24.11 -2.87 -22.61
CA TYR A 138 -25.17 -2.63 -21.62
C TYR A 138 -26.41 -3.46 -21.93
N PHE A 139 -26.49 -4.66 -21.34
CA PHE A 139 -27.73 -5.42 -21.23
C PHE A 139 -28.34 -5.25 -19.84
N ARG A 140 -29.67 -5.12 -19.79
CA ARG A 140 -30.47 -4.89 -18.57
C ARG A 140 -29.87 -5.61 -17.34
N LYS A 141 -29.33 -4.81 -16.41
CA LYS A 141 -28.85 -5.21 -15.07
C LYS A 141 -27.78 -6.33 -15.01
N ILE A 142 -26.95 -6.52 -16.03
CA ILE A 142 -25.74 -7.38 -15.92
C ILE A 142 -24.56 -6.65 -16.56
N PHE A 143 -23.46 -6.53 -15.79
CA PHE A 143 -22.20 -5.91 -16.19
C PHE A 143 -21.25 -7.02 -16.67
N MET A 144 -20.75 -6.94 -17.91
CA MET A 144 -19.82 -7.94 -18.45
C MET A 144 -18.74 -7.25 -19.28
N ILE A 145 -17.49 -7.41 -18.86
CA ILE A 145 -16.28 -6.97 -19.58
C ILE A 145 -15.78 -8.17 -20.39
N LEU A 146 -15.68 -8.03 -21.72
CA LEU A 146 -15.08 -9.04 -22.58
C LEU A 146 -13.72 -8.53 -23.08
N THR A 147 -12.63 -9.12 -22.59
CA THR A 147 -11.26 -8.86 -23.06
C THR A 147 -10.93 -9.80 -24.23
N VAL A 148 -10.66 -9.26 -25.42
CA VAL A 148 -10.23 -10.04 -26.59
C VAL A 148 -8.83 -9.61 -27.00
N SER A 149 -7.86 -10.51 -26.87
CA SER A 149 -6.48 -10.32 -27.32
C SER A 149 -6.30 -10.83 -28.75
N HIS A 150 -5.57 -10.08 -29.58
CA HIS A 150 -5.04 -10.39 -30.93
C HIS A 150 -5.77 -9.77 -32.14
N PHE A 151 -5.29 -8.62 -32.61
CA PHE A 151 -5.24 -8.29 -34.04
C PHE A 151 -3.94 -7.53 -34.35
N SER A 152 -3.09 -8.12 -35.19
CA SER A 152 -1.84 -7.50 -35.65
C SER A 152 -2.05 -6.84 -37.03
N LYS A 153 -1.45 -5.66 -37.21
CA LYS A 153 -1.21 -4.92 -38.48
C LYS A 153 -2.18 -3.78 -38.87
N ILE A 154 -2.18 -2.64 -38.15
CA ILE A 154 -2.54 -1.30 -38.70
C ILE A 154 -1.70 -0.19 -38.00
N GLY A 155 -0.36 -0.32 -38.01
CA GLY A 155 0.53 0.53 -37.20
C GLY A 155 1.14 1.77 -37.89
N ALA A 156 0.87 2.04 -39.17
CA ALA A 156 1.71 2.96 -39.96
C ALA A 156 1.07 4.32 -40.34
N PHE A 157 -0.16 4.64 -39.92
CA PHE A 157 -0.86 5.83 -40.43
C PHE A 157 -0.93 7.03 -39.46
N PHE A 158 -0.60 6.87 -38.18
CA PHE A 158 -0.91 7.89 -37.15
C PHE A 158 0.28 8.68 -36.58
N ALA A 159 1.49 8.50 -37.10
CA ALA A 159 2.70 9.20 -36.61
C ALA A 159 2.85 10.67 -37.08
N GLY A 160 1.94 11.19 -37.90
CA GLY A 160 2.11 12.49 -38.58
C GLY A 160 1.60 13.74 -37.85
N LEU A 161 0.83 13.62 -36.76
CA LEU A 161 0.09 14.77 -36.19
C LEU A 161 0.67 15.35 -34.89
N MET A 162 1.83 14.87 -34.42
CA MET A 162 2.32 15.12 -33.04
C MET A 162 3.51 16.10 -32.93
N LEU A 163 3.72 16.98 -33.92
CA LEU A 163 4.96 17.80 -34.01
C LEU A 163 4.77 19.33 -34.02
N LEU A 164 3.64 19.85 -33.54
CA LEU A 164 3.41 21.30 -33.44
C LEU A 164 2.85 21.67 -32.06
N GLY A 165 3.72 21.99 -31.10
CA GLY A 165 3.29 22.49 -29.80
C GLY A 165 4.32 22.40 -28.68
N ALA A 166 5.56 22.84 -28.89
CA ALA A 166 6.53 22.99 -27.81
C ALA A 166 7.52 24.11 -28.10
N SER A 167 7.15 25.34 -27.76
CA SER A 167 8.08 26.47 -27.63
C SER A 167 7.45 27.52 -26.71
N ALA A 168 8.28 28.11 -25.86
CA ALA A 168 8.01 29.19 -24.90
C ALA A 168 7.47 28.77 -23.51
N ALA A 169 8.38 28.73 -22.53
CA ALA A 169 8.43 29.72 -21.45
C ALA A 169 9.41 29.25 -20.36
N TRP A 170 10.61 29.84 -20.35
CA TRP A 170 11.47 29.89 -19.18
C TRP A 170 11.27 31.27 -18.54
N ALA A 171 11.00 31.33 -17.24
CA ALA A 171 11.19 32.53 -16.45
C ALA A 171 11.53 32.13 -15.01
N GLN A 172 12.57 32.79 -14.48
CA GLN A 172 13.19 32.59 -13.17
C GLN A 172 12.25 32.95 -12.02
N THR A 173 12.28 32.17 -10.94
CA THR A 173 11.64 32.53 -9.66
C THR A 173 12.72 32.98 -8.68
N GLU A 174 12.59 34.21 -8.17
CA GLU A 174 13.42 34.75 -7.09
C GLU A 174 13.14 34.02 -5.76
N VAL A 175 14.20 33.81 -4.98
CA VAL A 175 14.16 33.17 -3.66
C VAL A 175 14.02 34.24 -2.58
N LEU A 176 12.96 34.16 -1.76
CA LEU A 176 12.81 34.98 -0.55
C LEU A 176 13.59 34.37 0.64
N PRO A 177 14.16 35.18 1.55
CA PRO A 177 14.97 34.70 2.66
C PRO A 177 14.13 34.21 3.85
N ALA A 178 14.66 33.23 4.60
CA ALA A 178 14.05 32.65 5.80
C ALA A 178 14.12 33.59 7.03
N PRO A 179 13.14 33.52 7.96
CA PRO A 179 13.17 34.31 9.20
C PRO A 179 14.11 33.70 10.27
N PRO A 180 14.61 34.52 11.22
CA PRO A 180 15.56 34.08 12.23
C PRO A 180 14.90 33.29 13.37
N VAL A 181 15.56 32.21 13.79
CA VAL A 181 15.24 31.42 15.00
C VAL A 181 16.00 32.04 16.18
N ASN A 182 15.28 32.51 17.20
CA ASN A 182 15.84 32.66 18.54
C ASN A 182 14.73 32.68 19.60
N SER A 183 14.70 31.64 20.45
CA SER A 183 14.26 31.77 21.85
C SER A 183 14.83 30.60 22.69
N PRO A 184 15.29 30.88 23.93
CA PRO A 184 16.06 29.94 24.75
C PRO A 184 15.19 28.89 25.48
N ILE A 185 15.78 27.71 25.69
CA ILE A 185 15.21 26.59 26.44
C ILE A 185 15.48 26.82 27.93
N ASN A 186 14.43 26.91 28.75
CA ASN A 186 14.55 26.80 30.21
C ASN A 186 14.35 25.33 30.63
N PRO A 187 15.20 24.77 31.52
CA PRO A 187 15.05 23.40 32.00
C PRO A 187 13.94 23.31 33.06
N VAL A 188 12.97 22.42 32.85
CA VAL A 188 11.96 22.07 33.86
C VAL A 188 12.49 20.90 34.70
N THR A 189 12.57 21.13 36.01
CA THR A 189 12.89 20.14 37.04
C THR A 189 11.75 19.14 37.21
N ALA A 190 12.08 17.85 37.27
CA ALA A 190 11.14 16.76 37.54
C ALA A 190 10.83 16.64 39.06
N PRO A 191 9.59 16.32 39.45
CA PRO A 191 9.29 15.68 40.72
C PRO A 191 9.32 14.14 40.60
N ALA A 192 9.66 13.51 41.72
CA ALA A 192 9.98 12.10 41.85
C ALA A 192 8.76 11.16 41.97
N SER A 193 8.95 9.97 41.38
CA SER A 193 8.55 8.61 41.79
C SER A 193 7.19 8.37 42.46
N GLU A 194 6.27 7.78 41.69
CA GLU A 194 5.30 6.80 42.18
C GLU A 194 5.35 5.59 41.22
N SER A 195 5.54 4.41 41.79
CA SER A 195 5.80 3.15 41.09
C SER A 195 4.50 2.53 40.57
N GLU A 196 4.19 2.71 39.29
CA GLU A 196 3.29 1.85 38.54
C GLU A 196 4.12 0.85 37.71
N GLN A 197 3.77 -0.43 37.82
CA GLN A 197 4.37 -1.49 37.01
C GLN A 197 4.02 -1.25 35.54
N THR A 198 4.98 -0.70 34.80
CA THR A 198 4.93 -0.56 33.34
C THR A 198 4.91 -1.96 32.71
N PRO A 199 4.02 -2.26 31.76
CA PRO A 199 4.12 -3.49 30.96
C PRO A 199 5.49 -3.52 30.29
N GLU A 200 6.14 -4.68 30.26
CA GLU A 200 7.50 -4.88 29.73
C GLU A 200 7.64 -4.24 28.33
N ASP A 201 8.21 -3.04 28.29
CA ASP A 201 8.74 -2.43 27.08
C ASP A 201 9.82 -3.39 26.58
N PRO A 202 9.70 -3.97 25.38
CA PRO A 202 10.73 -4.86 24.89
C PRO A 202 12.03 -4.07 24.90
N THR A 203 12.98 -4.53 25.72
CA THR A 203 14.39 -4.17 25.56
C THR A 203 14.68 -4.21 24.07
N LEU A 204 15.23 -3.12 23.52
CA LEU A 204 15.60 -3.05 22.11
C LEU A 204 16.47 -4.28 21.79
N GLU A 205 15.85 -5.37 21.31
CA GLU A 205 16.56 -6.59 20.94
C GLU A 205 17.52 -6.16 19.85
N GLU A 206 18.81 -6.11 20.20
CA GLU A 206 19.87 -5.64 19.31
C GLU A 206 19.76 -6.40 17.98
N TYR A 207 19.78 -5.67 16.87
CA TYR A 207 19.56 -6.26 15.57
C TYR A 207 20.65 -7.29 15.26
N ILE A 208 20.23 -8.55 15.07
CA ILE A 208 21.11 -9.63 14.64
C ILE A 208 20.98 -9.78 13.12
N LEU A 209 22.12 -9.69 12.44
CA LEU A 209 22.24 -9.89 11.00
C LEU A 209 21.91 -11.32 10.62
N GLY A 210 21.22 -11.47 9.48
CA GLY A 210 20.89 -12.78 8.93
C GLY A 210 21.06 -12.86 7.42
N PRO A 211 21.02 -14.08 6.86
CA PRO A 211 21.09 -14.28 5.42
C PRO A 211 20.05 -13.46 4.65
N GLY A 212 20.49 -12.88 3.53
CA GLY A 212 19.68 -12.03 2.66
C GLY A 212 19.70 -10.55 3.01
N ASP A 213 20.14 -10.15 4.20
CA ASP A 213 20.34 -8.74 4.53
C ASP A 213 21.41 -8.13 3.65
N TRP A 214 21.31 -6.82 3.42
CA TRP A 214 22.38 -6.05 2.80
C TRP A 214 23.01 -5.15 3.84
N VAL A 215 24.33 -5.12 3.88
CA VAL A 215 25.11 -4.23 4.76
C VAL A 215 25.91 -3.24 3.92
N ALA A 216 26.02 -2.02 4.39
CA ALA A 216 26.92 -1.01 3.85
C ALA A 216 28.13 -0.89 4.77
N VAL A 217 29.33 -1.10 4.23
CA VAL A 217 30.58 -1.08 4.98
C VAL A 217 31.38 0.14 4.54
N ASN A 218 31.62 1.06 5.46
CA ASN A 218 32.42 2.26 5.21
C ASN A 218 33.73 2.15 5.99
N VAL A 219 34.85 2.30 5.29
CA VAL A 219 36.18 2.25 5.90
C VAL A 219 36.80 3.64 5.79
N LEU A 220 37.20 4.20 6.93
CA LEU A 220 37.89 5.47 7.03
C LEU A 220 39.32 5.25 7.50
N VAL A 221 40.26 5.93 6.86
CA VAL A 221 41.68 5.92 7.22
C VAL A 221 42.12 7.37 7.37
N ASN A 222 42.71 7.71 8.51
CA ASN A 222 43.10 9.10 8.85
C ASN A 222 41.97 10.11 8.62
N GLY A 223 40.72 9.73 8.93
CA GLY A 223 39.54 10.57 8.77
C GLY A 223 39.02 10.73 7.34
N SER A 224 39.65 10.08 6.36
CA SER A 224 39.22 10.11 4.95
C SER A 224 38.59 8.78 4.54
N PRO A 225 37.46 8.77 3.80
CA PRO A 225 36.88 7.54 3.28
C PRO A 225 37.78 6.92 2.22
N VAL A 226 37.99 5.60 2.30
CA VAL A 226 38.66 4.84 1.24
C VAL A 226 37.64 4.63 0.12
N ALA A 227 37.93 5.12 -1.09
CA ALA A 227 37.11 4.85 -2.27
C ALA A 227 37.33 3.38 -2.70
N SER A 228 36.56 2.47 -2.12
CA SER A 228 36.79 1.02 -2.29
C SER A 228 35.62 0.25 -2.91
N GLY A 229 34.56 0.92 -3.38
CA GLY A 229 33.41 0.23 -3.99
C GLY A 229 32.62 -0.64 -3.01
N LEU A 230 32.73 -0.37 -1.71
CA LEU A 230 32.19 -1.14 -0.59
C LEU A 230 30.71 -0.86 -0.26
N ASP A 231 30.00 -0.20 -1.17
CA ASP A 231 28.78 0.52 -0.81
C ASP A 231 27.71 -0.39 -0.23
N ARG A 232 27.56 -1.62 -0.75
CA ARG A 232 26.57 -2.59 -0.28
C ARG A 232 27.00 -4.02 -0.60
N ALA A 233 27.06 -4.87 0.42
CA ALA A 233 27.29 -6.30 0.28
C ALA A 233 26.11 -7.09 0.86
N LYS A 234 25.69 -8.13 0.13
CA LYS A 234 24.62 -9.02 0.55
C LYS A 234 25.19 -10.12 1.44
N ILE A 235 24.51 -10.43 2.53
CA ILE A 235 24.82 -11.60 3.35
C ILE A 235 24.27 -12.83 2.63
N ASP A 236 25.17 -13.76 2.28
CA ASP A 236 24.83 -14.99 1.59
C ASP A 236 24.18 -16.02 2.51
N ILE A 237 23.73 -17.14 1.92
CA ILE A 237 22.94 -18.15 2.61
C ILE A 237 23.69 -18.87 3.73
N ASP A 238 25.02 -18.95 3.62
CA ASP A 238 25.92 -19.46 4.65
C ASP A 238 26.20 -18.44 5.76
N GLY A 239 25.68 -17.22 5.64
CA GLY A 239 25.85 -16.13 6.59
C GLY A 239 27.14 -15.35 6.39
N THR A 240 27.88 -15.57 5.30
CA THR A 240 29.06 -14.76 5.00
C THR A 240 28.71 -13.50 4.21
N VAL A 241 29.60 -12.52 4.22
CA VAL A 241 29.51 -11.32 3.38
C VAL A 241 30.87 -11.05 2.76
N THR A 242 30.90 -10.92 1.43
CA THR A 242 32.12 -10.54 0.71
C THR A 242 32.33 -9.04 0.87
N VAL A 243 33.42 -8.66 1.53
CA VAL A 243 33.83 -7.25 1.71
C VAL A 243 35.01 -7.01 0.78
N SER A 244 34.93 -6.04 -0.14
CA SER A 244 36.05 -5.73 -1.04
C SER A 244 37.34 -5.51 -0.26
N LEU A 245 38.45 -6.06 -0.76
CA LEU A 245 39.77 -6.12 -0.11
C LEU A 245 39.90 -7.20 0.99
N LEU A 246 38.82 -7.83 1.42
CA LEU A 246 38.84 -9.01 2.30
C LEU A 246 38.25 -10.23 1.59
N GLU A 247 38.59 -11.42 2.12
CA GLU A 247 37.82 -12.63 1.84
C GLU A 247 36.47 -12.58 2.58
N ASP A 248 35.69 -13.65 2.46
CA ASP A 248 34.37 -13.74 3.06
C ASP A 248 34.41 -13.62 4.58
N VAL A 249 33.64 -12.67 5.13
CA VAL A 249 33.56 -12.41 6.57
C VAL A 249 32.25 -12.97 7.09
N GLN A 250 32.29 -13.74 8.18
CA GLN A 250 31.07 -14.23 8.83
C GLN A 250 30.26 -13.05 9.38
N ALA A 251 29.02 -12.86 8.91
CA ALA A 251 28.10 -11.79 9.32
C ALA A 251 26.80 -12.30 9.96
N GLY A 252 26.27 -13.42 9.46
CA GLY A 252 25.06 -14.05 9.99
C GLY A 252 25.22 -14.45 11.45
N GLY A 253 24.24 -14.09 12.27
CA GLY A 253 24.25 -14.33 13.72
C GLY A 253 25.01 -13.28 14.52
N LYS A 254 25.59 -12.26 13.89
CA LYS A 254 26.32 -11.18 14.56
C LYS A 254 25.50 -9.89 14.64
N THR A 255 25.85 -9.05 15.62
CA THR A 255 25.40 -7.66 15.65
C THR A 255 26.27 -6.80 14.74
N LEU A 256 25.81 -5.57 14.45
CA LEU A 256 26.58 -4.62 13.63
C LEU A 256 27.95 -4.32 14.24
N SER A 257 28.02 -4.14 15.57
CA SER A 257 29.27 -3.86 16.28
C SER A 257 30.25 -5.04 16.23
N GLN A 258 29.73 -6.27 16.27
CA GLN A 258 30.56 -7.47 16.16
C GLN A 258 31.14 -7.58 14.74
N LEU A 259 30.30 -7.45 13.71
CA LEU A 259 30.75 -7.48 12.32
C LEU A 259 31.76 -6.35 12.04
N GLN A 260 31.52 -5.15 12.55
CA GLN A 260 32.46 -4.02 12.44
C GLN A 260 33.85 -4.37 13.02
N SER A 261 33.87 -5.00 14.19
CA SER A 261 35.11 -5.40 14.85
C SER A 261 35.86 -6.47 14.06
N ASP A 262 35.13 -7.43 13.48
CA ASP A 262 35.71 -8.50 12.66
C ASP A 262 36.29 -7.98 11.34
N ILE A 263 35.59 -7.08 10.66
CA ILE A 263 36.09 -6.44 9.44
C ILE A 263 37.33 -5.60 9.76
N ARG A 264 37.31 -4.81 10.84
CA ARG A 264 38.49 -4.02 11.25
C ARG A 264 39.69 -4.92 11.49
N LYS A 265 39.50 -6.01 12.23
CA LYS A 265 40.54 -7.00 12.49
C LYS A 265 41.05 -7.62 11.18
N GLY A 266 40.16 -8.06 10.29
CA GLY A 266 40.53 -8.64 9.00
C GLY A 266 41.37 -7.69 8.13
N LEU A 267 41.03 -6.40 8.11
CA LEU A 267 41.77 -5.37 7.38
C LEU A 267 43.19 -5.15 7.93
N MET A 268 43.36 -5.25 9.25
CA MET A 268 44.66 -5.15 9.92
C MET A 268 45.50 -6.42 9.73
N ASP A 269 44.89 -7.60 9.89
CA ASP A 269 45.54 -8.90 9.73
C ASP A 269 46.05 -9.10 8.29
N ALA A 270 45.30 -8.60 7.29
CA ALA A 270 45.70 -8.57 5.89
C ALA A 270 46.78 -7.51 5.56
N GLN A 271 47.23 -6.72 6.54
CA GLN A 271 48.22 -5.64 6.39
C GLN A 271 47.82 -4.56 5.36
N LEU A 272 46.52 -4.40 5.11
CA LEU A 272 45.99 -3.42 4.17
C LEU A 272 45.90 -2.03 4.80
N PHE A 273 45.60 -1.97 6.09
CA PHE A 273 45.47 -0.74 6.87
C PHE A 273 46.04 -0.92 8.28
N VAL A 274 46.65 0.14 8.82
CA VAL A 274 47.28 0.10 10.16
C VAL A 274 46.25 0.31 11.28
N ASP A 275 45.33 1.27 11.11
CA ASP A 275 44.26 1.56 12.07
C ASP A 275 43.01 2.10 11.35
N PRO A 276 42.28 1.24 10.62
CA PRO A 276 41.07 1.67 9.94
C PRO A 276 39.91 1.82 10.92
N VAL A 277 39.10 2.86 10.74
CA VAL A 277 37.77 2.98 11.35
C VAL A 277 36.77 2.34 10.40
N VAL A 278 36.08 1.30 10.86
CA VAL A 278 35.03 0.63 10.08
C VAL A 278 33.67 1.05 10.64
N ILE A 279 32.72 1.34 9.76
CA ILE A 279 31.32 1.62 10.10
C ILE A 279 30.45 0.68 9.28
N VAL A 280 29.59 -0.09 9.96
CA VAL A 280 28.67 -1.02 9.31
C VAL A 280 27.23 -0.62 9.58
N ASN A 281 26.45 -0.43 8.51
CA ASN A 281 25.03 -0.14 8.58
C ASN A 281 24.22 -1.21 7.84
N VAL A 282 22.99 -1.49 8.28
CA VAL A 282 22.07 -2.29 7.46
C VAL A 282 21.54 -1.42 6.33
N ALA A 283 21.84 -1.82 5.10
CA ALA A 283 21.37 -1.15 3.90
C ALA A 283 20.01 -1.68 3.43
N SER A 284 19.68 -2.95 3.70
CA SER A 284 18.36 -3.52 3.48
C SER A 284 18.11 -4.68 4.44
N TYR A 285 16.98 -4.62 5.13
CA TYR A 285 16.49 -5.69 5.99
C TYR A 285 15.75 -6.73 5.14
N ALA A 286 16.13 -8.00 5.24
CA ALA A 286 15.47 -9.08 4.51
C ALA A 286 15.36 -10.38 5.31
N SER A 287 16.23 -10.58 6.30
CA SER A 287 16.31 -11.80 7.09
C SER A 287 15.23 -11.88 8.18
N ARG A 288 14.76 -10.73 8.69
CA ARG A 288 13.76 -10.62 9.74
C ARG A 288 12.42 -10.19 9.16
N TYR A 289 11.47 -11.12 9.10
CA TYR A 289 10.12 -10.84 8.62
C TYR A 289 9.07 -11.64 9.39
N VAL A 290 7.84 -11.16 9.35
CA VAL A 290 6.63 -11.93 9.71
C VAL A 290 5.87 -12.30 8.45
N THR A 291 5.13 -13.39 8.49
CA THR A 291 4.30 -13.81 7.36
C THR A 291 2.84 -13.53 7.65
N VAL A 292 2.17 -12.80 6.77
CA VAL A 292 0.74 -12.47 6.90
C VAL A 292 -0.05 -13.17 5.82
N LEU A 293 -1.08 -13.91 6.22
CA LEU A 293 -1.87 -14.77 5.34
C LEU A 293 -3.38 -14.57 5.57
N GLY A 294 -4.18 -15.00 4.59
CA GLY A 294 -5.64 -15.07 4.71
C GLY A 294 -6.37 -13.82 4.23
N ALA A 295 -7.51 -13.51 4.86
CA ALA A 295 -8.46 -12.48 4.44
C ALA A 295 -8.03 -11.05 4.81
N VAL A 296 -6.80 -10.68 4.45
CA VAL A 296 -6.26 -9.31 4.51
C VAL A 296 -6.20 -8.70 3.11
N ALA A 297 -6.07 -7.37 2.98
CA ALA A 297 -6.07 -6.71 1.68
C ALA A 297 -4.94 -7.25 0.77
N THR A 298 -3.70 -7.30 1.28
CA THR A 298 -2.53 -7.82 0.55
C THR A 298 -1.73 -8.82 1.40
N PRO A 299 -1.99 -10.13 1.30
CA PRO A 299 -1.18 -11.16 1.97
C PRO A 299 0.29 -11.08 1.52
N SER A 300 1.22 -10.97 2.47
CA SER A 300 2.64 -10.76 2.17
C SER A 300 3.54 -11.09 3.35
N ARG A 301 4.86 -11.10 3.11
CA ARG A 301 5.88 -11.03 4.16
C ARG A 301 6.12 -9.57 4.50
N VAL A 302 6.12 -9.25 5.78
CA VAL A 302 6.39 -7.90 6.29
C VAL A 302 7.72 -7.92 7.02
N VAL A 303 8.65 -7.08 6.56
CA VAL A 303 9.99 -6.96 7.13
C VAL A 303 9.95 -6.23 8.48
N LEU A 304 10.75 -6.70 9.42
CA LEU A 304 10.94 -6.14 10.75
C LEU A 304 12.28 -5.41 10.82
N ASP A 305 12.25 -4.12 10.53
CA ASP A 305 13.35 -3.15 10.68
C ASP A 305 13.46 -2.58 12.10
N ARG A 306 12.36 -2.63 12.86
CA ARG A 306 12.24 -2.25 14.27
C ARG A 306 11.22 -3.16 14.97
N PRO A 307 11.10 -3.11 16.32
CA PRO A 307 9.96 -3.71 17.01
C PRO A 307 8.65 -3.17 16.43
N LYS A 308 7.77 -4.07 16.00
CA LYS A 308 6.43 -3.75 15.46
C LYS A 308 5.38 -4.54 16.22
N ARG A 309 4.19 -3.95 16.38
CA ARG A 309 3.03 -4.63 16.96
C ARG A 309 2.17 -5.28 15.87
N VAL A 310 1.20 -6.10 16.26
CA VAL A 310 0.28 -6.74 15.30
C VAL A 310 -0.51 -5.69 14.51
N SER A 311 -0.91 -4.59 15.15
CA SER A 311 -1.59 -3.45 14.51
C SER A 311 -0.77 -2.84 13.36
N ASP A 312 0.53 -2.59 13.56
CA ASP A 312 1.45 -2.07 12.53
C ASP A 312 1.48 -2.99 11.31
N ILE A 313 1.59 -4.30 11.56
CA ILE A 313 1.63 -5.30 10.50
C ILE A 313 0.30 -5.34 9.74
N LEU A 314 -0.83 -5.31 10.44
CA LEU A 314 -2.16 -5.26 9.84
C LEU A 314 -2.36 -3.99 8.99
N ALA A 315 -1.90 -2.84 9.46
CA ALA A 315 -1.95 -1.59 8.71
C ALA A 315 -1.11 -1.67 7.42
N GLN A 316 0.10 -2.23 7.50
CA GLN A 316 1.02 -2.36 6.36
C GLN A 316 0.47 -3.30 5.26
N VAL A 317 -0.33 -4.32 5.61
CA VAL A 317 -0.98 -5.20 4.63
C VAL A 317 -2.36 -4.69 4.16
N GLY A 318 -2.73 -3.46 4.52
CA GLY A 318 -3.97 -2.80 4.11
C GLY A 318 -5.23 -3.23 4.89
N GLY A 319 -5.05 -3.81 6.09
CA GLY A 319 -6.12 -4.22 6.97
C GLY A 319 -6.85 -5.50 6.56
N VAL A 320 -7.89 -5.82 7.32
CA VAL A 320 -8.73 -7.02 7.15
C VAL A 320 -9.82 -6.75 6.11
N ARG A 321 -10.06 -7.70 5.20
CA ARG A 321 -11.11 -7.58 4.18
C ARG A 321 -12.50 -7.62 4.80
N ALA A 322 -13.51 -7.13 4.07
CA ALA A 322 -14.90 -7.11 4.54
C ALA A 322 -15.48 -8.50 4.89
N ASN A 323 -14.95 -9.56 4.28
CA ASN A 323 -15.29 -10.96 4.53
C ASN A 323 -14.31 -11.67 5.48
N GLY A 324 -13.36 -10.95 6.09
CA GLY A 324 -12.42 -11.50 7.06
C GLY A 324 -13.05 -11.71 8.43
N ALA A 325 -12.52 -12.67 9.18
CA ALA A 325 -12.93 -12.99 10.54
C ALA A 325 -12.66 -11.81 11.51
N GLU A 326 -13.37 -11.81 12.64
CA GLU A 326 -13.16 -10.83 13.72
C GLU A 326 -11.92 -11.12 14.56
N PHE A 327 -11.39 -12.34 14.45
CA PHE A 327 -10.22 -12.81 15.16
C PHE A 327 -9.10 -13.09 14.16
N LEU A 328 -7.88 -12.76 14.58
CA LEU A 328 -6.64 -13.08 13.91
C LEU A 328 -5.88 -14.10 14.76
N THR A 329 -5.28 -15.08 14.09
CA THR A 329 -4.40 -16.05 14.73
C THR A 329 -2.95 -15.59 14.61
N LEU A 330 -2.28 -15.43 15.75
CA LEU A 330 -0.83 -15.22 15.85
C LEU A 330 -0.16 -16.54 16.25
N ARG A 331 0.63 -17.11 15.35
CA ARG A 331 1.43 -18.31 15.60
C ARG A 331 2.90 -17.91 15.77
N ARG A 332 3.44 -18.13 16.97
CA ARG A 332 4.82 -17.78 17.30
C ARG A 332 5.81 -18.75 16.68
N LYS A 333 6.98 -18.26 16.25
CA LYS A 333 8.08 -19.13 15.77
C LYS A 333 8.55 -20.12 16.84
N SER A 334 8.58 -19.69 18.10
CA SER A 334 8.96 -20.50 19.27
C SER A 334 7.97 -21.62 19.60
N GLY A 335 6.81 -21.65 18.94
CA GLY A 335 5.67 -22.47 19.34
C GLY A 335 4.66 -21.67 20.17
N GLY A 336 3.41 -22.11 20.15
CA GLY A 336 2.27 -21.37 20.71
C GLY A 336 1.40 -20.75 19.62
N THR A 337 0.11 -20.59 19.94
CA THR A 337 -0.88 -19.94 19.07
C THR A 337 -1.78 -19.10 19.95
N GLU A 338 -1.94 -17.83 19.58
CA GLU A 338 -2.77 -16.85 20.25
C GLU A 338 -3.88 -16.43 19.29
N GLU A 339 -5.12 -16.36 19.78
CA GLU A 339 -6.24 -15.80 19.03
C GLU A 339 -6.51 -14.39 19.56
N LEU A 340 -6.36 -13.41 18.67
CA LEU A 340 -6.44 -11.99 19.00
C LEU A 340 -7.68 -11.39 18.35
N ASN A 341 -8.46 -10.64 19.13
CA ASN A 341 -9.59 -9.90 18.58
C ASN A 341 -9.10 -8.65 17.84
N ILE A 342 -9.46 -8.50 16.57
CA ILE A 342 -9.00 -7.40 15.72
C ILE A 342 -9.51 -6.04 16.21
N ARG A 343 -10.71 -5.99 16.80
CA ARG A 343 -11.24 -4.76 17.39
C ARG A 343 -10.40 -4.36 18.60
N ASP A 344 -10.06 -5.30 19.47
CA ASP A 344 -9.30 -5.01 20.69
C ASP A 344 -7.86 -4.61 20.37
N ILE A 345 -7.25 -5.16 19.30
CA ILE A 345 -5.97 -4.66 18.77
C ILE A 345 -6.05 -3.18 18.37
N ALA A 346 -7.18 -2.73 17.83
CA ALA A 346 -7.33 -1.38 17.30
C ALA A 346 -7.75 -0.32 18.34
N ILE A 347 -8.50 -0.72 19.38
CA ILE A 347 -9.10 0.23 20.35
C ILE A 347 -8.94 -0.18 21.82
N GLY A 348 -8.34 -1.33 22.09
CA GLY A 348 -8.11 -1.84 23.44
C GLY A 348 -6.83 -1.31 24.08
N ASP A 349 -6.52 -1.85 25.25
CA ASP A 349 -5.30 -1.50 26.00
C ASP A 349 -4.04 -2.13 25.36
N GLU A 350 -2.84 -1.68 25.76
CA GLU A 350 -1.57 -2.12 25.16
C GLU A 350 -1.35 -3.65 25.18
N GLY A 351 -1.97 -4.37 26.12
CA GLY A 351 -1.91 -5.82 26.20
C GLY A 351 -2.70 -6.55 25.10
N ALA A 352 -3.63 -5.86 24.43
CA ALA A 352 -4.42 -6.43 23.33
C ALA A 352 -3.66 -6.42 21.98
N ASP A 353 -2.58 -5.66 21.87
CA ASP A 353 -1.78 -5.50 20.65
C ASP A 353 -0.32 -5.93 20.85
N PRO A 354 -0.04 -7.24 20.91
CA PRO A 354 1.30 -7.73 21.25
C PRO A 354 2.33 -7.42 20.16
N PHE A 355 3.60 -7.31 20.57
CA PHE A 355 4.72 -7.24 19.63
C PHE A 355 4.87 -8.54 18.84
N VAL A 356 5.22 -8.43 17.56
CA VAL A 356 5.57 -9.57 16.71
C VAL A 356 7.08 -9.82 16.72
N LYS A 357 7.47 -11.09 16.57
CA LYS A 357 8.88 -11.50 16.48
C LYS A 357 9.23 -12.06 15.09
N PRO A 358 10.50 -12.01 14.67
CA PRO A 358 10.91 -12.59 13.39
C PRO A 358 10.50 -14.07 13.26
N GLY A 359 9.82 -14.38 12.17
CA GLY A 359 9.29 -15.71 11.86
C GLY A 359 7.90 -16.01 12.40
N ASP A 360 7.28 -15.09 13.16
CA ASP A 360 5.87 -15.19 13.52
C ASP A 360 4.97 -15.21 12.27
N LYS A 361 3.83 -15.88 12.39
CA LYS A 361 2.82 -15.97 11.34
C LYS A 361 1.50 -15.40 11.82
N LEU A 362 0.95 -14.48 11.05
CA LEU A 362 -0.37 -13.90 11.23
C LEU A 362 -1.32 -14.50 10.20
N PHE A 363 -2.46 -14.99 10.65
CA PHE A 363 -3.49 -15.54 9.78
C PHE A 363 -4.85 -14.96 10.12
N VAL A 364 -5.53 -14.42 9.11
CA VAL A 364 -6.92 -13.97 9.22
C VAL A 364 -7.80 -14.93 8.43
N GLY A 365 -8.66 -15.68 9.12
CA GLY A 365 -9.62 -16.56 8.46
C GLY A 365 -10.71 -15.79 7.71
N GLU A 366 -11.54 -16.48 6.95
CA GLU A 366 -12.82 -15.92 6.51
C GLU A 366 -13.78 -15.79 7.70
N ALA A 367 -14.65 -14.79 7.66
CA ALA A 367 -15.77 -14.71 8.59
C ALA A 367 -16.69 -15.92 8.43
N LYS A 368 -17.10 -16.46 9.57
CA LYS A 368 -18.18 -17.45 9.70
C LYS A 368 -19.46 -16.95 9.04
N LYS A 369 -20.30 -17.87 8.58
CA LYS A 369 -21.46 -17.52 7.74
C LYS A 369 -22.73 -18.17 8.28
N PHE A 370 -23.87 -17.60 7.93
CA PHE A 370 -25.19 -18.19 8.12
C PHE A 370 -26.07 -17.84 6.92
N TYR A 371 -27.17 -18.55 6.72
CA TYR A 371 -28.02 -18.40 5.55
C TYR A 371 -29.40 -17.93 5.97
N VAL A 372 -30.01 -17.06 5.16
CA VAL A 372 -31.39 -16.61 5.39
C VAL A 372 -32.20 -16.77 4.12
N GLU A 373 -33.34 -17.45 4.23
CA GLU A 373 -34.21 -17.79 3.11
C GLU A 373 -35.68 -17.48 3.42
N GLY A 374 -36.49 -17.47 2.36
CA GLY A 374 -37.92 -17.18 2.43
C GLY A 374 -38.24 -15.68 2.41
N GLN A 375 -39.27 -15.29 3.17
CA GLN A 375 -39.89 -13.95 3.11
C GLN A 375 -39.11 -12.88 3.91
N VAL A 376 -37.90 -12.58 3.45
CA VAL A 376 -37.03 -11.50 3.97
C VAL A 376 -36.62 -10.52 2.87
N GLY A 377 -36.22 -9.30 3.24
CA GLY A 377 -35.86 -8.26 2.28
C GLY A 377 -34.61 -8.55 1.44
N ALA A 378 -33.66 -9.29 1.98
CA ALA A 378 -32.40 -9.65 1.33
C ALA A 378 -31.97 -11.08 1.72
N PRO A 379 -32.56 -12.12 1.10
CA PRO A 379 -32.16 -13.51 1.34
C PRO A 379 -30.73 -13.81 0.84
N GLY A 380 -30.20 -14.95 1.24
CA GLY A 380 -28.87 -15.45 0.90
C GLY A 380 -27.92 -15.52 2.09
N THR A 381 -26.63 -15.71 1.78
CA THR A 381 -25.56 -15.83 2.78
C THR A 381 -25.28 -14.51 3.47
N LYS A 382 -25.09 -14.57 4.79
CA LYS A 382 -24.76 -13.45 5.67
C LYS A 382 -23.52 -13.80 6.50
N LEU A 383 -22.77 -12.77 6.88
CA LEU A 383 -21.60 -12.92 7.75
C LEU A 383 -22.05 -12.96 9.21
N LEU A 384 -21.55 -13.95 9.95
CA LEU A 384 -21.70 -14.05 11.38
C LEU A 384 -20.68 -13.13 12.06
N ARG A 385 -21.17 -12.14 12.80
CA ARG A 385 -20.36 -11.12 13.49
C ARG A 385 -20.78 -10.95 14.94
N GLY A 386 -19.82 -10.98 15.85
CA GLY A 386 -19.99 -10.87 17.28
C GLY A 386 -21.09 -11.78 17.84
N ASN A 387 -21.79 -11.29 18.85
CA ASN A 387 -22.94 -11.99 19.42
C ASN A 387 -24.20 -11.76 18.55
N MET A 388 -24.33 -12.55 17.49
CA MET A 388 -25.45 -12.53 16.55
C MET A 388 -26.66 -13.29 17.09
N THR A 389 -27.82 -12.64 17.08
CA THR A 389 -29.12 -13.24 17.46
C THR A 389 -30.06 -13.27 16.27
N LEU A 390 -31.12 -14.08 16.33
CA LEU A 390 -32.15 -14.14 15.30
C LEU A 390 -32.69 -12.75 14.94
N ARG A 391 -32.91 -11.88 15.93
CA ARG A 391 -33.32 -10.49 15.70
C ARG A 391 -32.33 -9.73 14.81
N LYS A 392 -31.04 -9.79 15.15
CA LYS A 392 -29.98 -9.08 14.40
C LYS A 392 -29.82 -9.68 13.00
N ALA A 393 -29.92 -11.00 12.88
CA ALA A 393 -29.84 -11.73 11.61
C ALA A 393 -30.99 -11.38 10.65
N LEU A 394 -32.22 -11.30 11.16
CA LEU A 394 -33.36 -10.84 10.36
C LEU A 394 -33.21 -9.38 9.96
N ALA A 395 -32.74 -8.51 10.88
CA ALA A 395 -32.49 -7.11 10.58
C ALA A 395 -31.40 -6.91 9.50
N SER A 396 -30.28 -7.65 9.59
CA SER A 396 -29.21 -7.61 8.58
C SER A 396 -29.63 -8.20 7.22
N SER A 397 -30.73 -8.95 7.20
CA SER A 397 -31.37 -9.51 6.01
C SER A 397 -32.52 -8.64 5.47
N GLY A 398 -32.57 -7.36 5.85
CA GLY A 398 -33.60 -6.42 5.37
C GLY A 398 -34.97 -6.57 6.05
N GLY A 399 -35.05 -7.34 7.14
CA GLY A 399 -36.29 -7.61 7.87
C GLY A 399 -37.21 -8.62 7.18
N ILE A 400 -38.29 -8.98 7.87
CA ILE A 400 -39.36 -9.82 7.32
C ILE A 400 -40.21 -8.95 6.38
N THR A 401 -40.52 -9.46 5.18
CA THR A 401 -41.35 -8.74 4.20
C THR A 401 -42.81 -8.65 4.62
N SER A 402 -43.62 -7.87 3.89
CA SER A 402 -45.07 -7.80 4.10
C SER A 402 -45.79 -9.14 3.92
N LEU A 403 -45.21 -10.06 3.13
CA LEU A 403 -45.72 -11.41 2.90
C LEU A 403 -45.21 -12.43 3.93
N GLY A 404 -44.26 -12.07 4.78
CA GLY A 404 -43.66 -12.97 5.76
C GLY A 404 -44.39 -13.00 7.10
N SER A 405 -44.27 -14.12 7.82
CA SER A 405 -44.89 -14.31 9.14
C SER A 405 -43.86 -14.37 10.25
N ARG A 406 -43.99 -13.46 11.24
CA ARG A 406 -43.22 -13.50 12.49
C ARG A 406 -43.42 -14.79 13.30
N LYS A 407 -44.55 -15.48 13.10
CA LYS A 407 -44.87 -16.75 13.79
C LYS A 407 -44.28 -17.97 13.09
N ARG A 408 -43.73 -17.81 11.88
CA ARG A 408 -43.20 -18.92 11.06
C ARG A 408 -41.72 -18.71 10.73
N VAL A 409 -40.95 -18.29 11.73
CA VAL A 409 -39.50 -18.22 11.64
C VAL A 409 -38.92 -19.49 12.21
N LYS A 410 -38.12 -20.21 11.40
CA LYS A 410 -37.46 -21.45 11.77
C LYS A 410 -35.95 -21.28 11.66
N ILE A 411 -35.21 -22.02 12.47
CA ILE A 411 -33.76 -22.13 12.35
C ILE A 411 -33.45 -23.61 12.20
N TYR A 412 -32.68 -23.95 11.17
CA TYR A 412 -32.08 -25.25 10.99
C TYR A 412 -30.61 -25.18 11.36
N ARG A 413 -30.16 -26.10 12.21
CA ARG A 413 -28.77 -26.22 12.64
C ARG A 413 -28.34 -27.65 12.44
N ASP A 414 -27.23 -27.85 11.74
CA ASP A 414 -26.70 -29.18 11.40
C ASP A 414 -27.75 -30.09 10.71
N GLY A 415 -28.70 -29.47 10.00
CA GLY A 415 -29.82 -30.14 9.31
C GLY A 415 -31.09 -30.34 10.13
N GLU A 416 -31.09 -30.04 11.43
CA GLU A 416 -32.26 -30.23 12.32
C GLU A 416 -32.98 -28.92 12.63
N GLU A 417 -34.32 -28.94 12.65
CA GLU A 417 -35.12 -27.78 13.06
C GLU A 417 -35.04 -27.57 14.58
N LEU A 418 -34.59 -26.37 14.99
CA LEU A 418 -34.55 -26.01 16.40
C LEU A 418 -35.96 -25.74 16.94
N THR A 419 -36.24 -26.25 18.14
CA THR A 419 -37.49 -25.98 18.87
C THR A 419 -37.34 -24.76 19.79
N GLY A 420 -38.46 -24.10 20.13
CA GLY A 420 -38.46 -22.99 21.10
C GLY A 420 -37.72 -21.72 20.65
N VAL A 421 -37.55 -21.53 19.34
CA VAL A 421 -36.82 -20.39 18.77
C VAL A 421 -37.52 -19.06 19.07
N ASN A 422 -36.74 -18.08 19.51
CA ASN A 422 -37.20 -16.72 19.75
C ASN A 422 -36.20 -15.69 19.20
N LEU A 423 -36.55 -14.41 19.23
CA LEU A 423 -35.73 -13.33 18.67
C LEU A 423 -34.35 -13.16 19.34
N SER A 424 -34.16 -13.69 20.55
CA SER A 424 -32.88 -13.70 21.27
C SER A 424 -32.05 -14.96 21.04
N THR A 425 -32.58 -15.97 20.32
CA THR A 425 -31.83 -17.19 19.98
C THR A 425 -30.53 -16.83 19.26
N LYS A 426 -29.41 -17.34 19.74
CA LYS A 426 -28.08 -17.12 19.16
C LYS A 426 -27.93 -17.90 17.86
N ILE A 427 -27.39 -17.22 16.84
CA ILE A 427 -27.04 -17.81 15.55
C ILE A 427 -25.61 -18.34 15.61
N ARG A 428 -25.39 -19.50 15.00
CA ARG A 428 -24.10 -20.17 14.88
C ARG A 428 -23.67 -20.22 13.42
N ASP A 429 -22.43 -20.66 13.23
CA ASP A 429 -21.88 -20.94 11.91
C ASP A 429 -22.75 -21.96 11.18
N GLU A 430 -22.96 -21.75 9.89
CA GLU A 430 -23.76 -22.56 8.97
C GLU A 430 -25.26 -22.73 9.32
N ASP A 431 -25.79 -22.00 10.32
CA ASP A 431 -27.24 -21.99 10.59
C ASP A 431 -28.03 -21.51 9.35
N VAL A 432 -29.19 -22.12 9.10
CA VAL A 432 -30.14 -21.70 8.06
C VAL A 432 -31.40 -21.15 8.71
N ILE A 433 -31.71 -19.89 8.46
CA ILE A 433 -32.91 -19.21 8.96
C ILE A 433 -33.95 -19.18 7.84
N PHE A 434 -35.12 -19.78 8.07
CA PHE A 434 -36.22 -19.77 7.11
C PHE A 434 -37.39 -18.94 7.62
N VAL A 435 -37.86 -17.98 6.82
CA VAL A 435 -39.05 -17.17 7.12
C VAL A 435 -40.20 -17.57 6.20
N GLY A 436 -41.21 -18.24 6.77
CA GLY A 436 -42.39 -18.67 6.04
C GLY A 436 -43.38 -17.53 5.73
N GLU A 437 -44.24 -17.78 4.76
CA GLU A 437 -45.30 -16.85 4.35
C GLU A 437 -46.39 -16.68 5.42
N ARG A 438 -47.02 -15.51 5.43
CA ARG A 438 -48.22 -15.24 6.22
C ARG A 438 -49.43 -15.84 5.51
N PHE A 439 -50.20 -16.65 6.23
CA PHE A 439 -51.54 -17.03 5.79
C PHE A 439 -52.51 -15.87 6.00
N PHE A 440 -53.40 -15.70 5.03
CA PHE A 440 -54.38 -14.63 4.91
C PHE A 440 -55.22 -14.48 6.18
#